data_AF-A0A0G2AT11-F1
#
_entry.id   AF-A0A0G2AT11-F1
#
_cell.length_a   1.000
_cell.length_b   1.000
_cell.length_c   1.000
_cell.angle_alpha   90.00
_cell.angle_beta   90.00
_cell.angle_gamma   90.00
#
_symmetry.space_group_name_H-M   'P 1'
#
loop_
_entity.id
_entity.type
_entity.pdbx_description
1 polymer ?
#
loop_
_entity_poly.entity_id
_entity_poly.type
_entity_poly.pdbx_seq_one_letter_code
_entity_poly.pdbx_strand_id
1 'polypeptide(L)'
;PGSLGIVACGNAQGVCIVANKVRGVRAVTGFSEYAAESSRADDNANVLCLPGRTLTTEEAKAITKKWLETEFSQAERHKRRLEKVAEIEEAEFGV
;
A
#
# COMPACT_ATOMS: atom_id res chain seq x y z
N PRO A 1 1.24 -12.77 7.82
CA PRO A 1 2.35 -12.54 6.86
C PRO A 1 3.09 -11.24 7.21
N GLY A 2 4.35 -11.34 7.67
CA GLY A 2 5.18 -10.18 8.06
C GLY A 2 6.00 -9.56 6.93
N SER A 3 5.76 -9.96 5.69
CA SER A 3 6.54 -9.51 4.52
C SER A 3 5.88 -8.32 3.83
N LEU A 4 6.72 -7.46 3.24
CA LEU A 4 6.33 -6.27 2.49
C LEU A 4 6.75 -6.41 1.01
N GLY A 5 6.00 -5.77 0.11
CA GLY A 5 6.31 -5.74 -1.32
C GLY A 5 6.49 -4.34 -1.86
N ILE A 6 7.35 -4.21 -2.89
CA ILE A 6 7.50 -2.98 -3.67
C ILE A 6 7.41 -3.38 -5.15
N VAL A 7 6.56 -2.67 -5.91
CA VAL A 7 6.39 -2.85 -7.35
C VAL A 7 6.49 -1.50 -8.05
N ALA A 8 6.90 -1.50 -9.32
CA ALA A 8 7.02 -0.27 -10.11
C ALA A 8 6.52 -0.49 -11.54
N CYS A 9 5.88 0.52 -12.11
CA CYS A 9 5.60 0.61 -13.54
C CYS A 9 5.54 2.08 -13.97
N GLY A 10 5.23 2.36 -15.24
CA GLY A 10 5.26 3.73 -15.76
C GLY A 10 4.52 4.76 -14.90
N ASN A 11 3.27 4.49 -14.52
CA ASN A 11 2.45 5.38 -13.67
C ASN A 11 2.01 4.73 -12.35
N ALA A 12 2.53 3.54 -12.01
CA ALA A 12 2.12 2.67 -10.90
C ALA A 12 0.66 2.17 -10.87
N GLN A 13 -0.26 2.76 -11.61
CA GLN A 13 -1.70 2.47 -11.48
C GLN A 13 -2.03 1.02 -11.84
N GLY A 14 -1.54 0.52 -12.98
CA GLY A 14 -1.84 -0.84 -13.43
C GLY A 14 -1.33 -1.92 -12.47
N VAL A 15 -0.11 -1.76 -11.95
CA VAL A 15 0.46 -2.71 -10.99
C VAL A 15 -0.26 -2.64 -9.63
N CYS A 16 -0.70 -1.45 -9.22
CA CYS A 16 -1.49 -1.25 -8.00
C CYS A 16 -2.87 -1.91 -8.12
N ILE A 17 -3.55 -1.74 -9.26
CA ILE A 17 -4.86 -2.35 -9.53
C ILE A 17 -4.76 -3.88 -9.49
N VAL A 18 -3.78 -4.48 -10.18
CA VAL A 18 -3.65 -5.95 -10.24
C VAL A 18 -3.19 -6.54 -8.91
N ALA A 19 -2.30 -5.87 -8.17
CA ALA A 19 -1.83 -6.34 -6.87
C ALA A 19 -2.97 -6.47 -5.85
N ASN A 20 -3.89 -5.50 -5.82
CA ASN A 20 -5.09 -5.53 -4.96
C ASN A 20 -6.12 -6.63 -5.33
N LYS A 21 -5.92 -7.39 -6.42
CA LYS A 21 -6.75 -8.57 -6.73
C LYS A 21 -6.28 -9.84 -6.03
N VAL A 22 -5.13 -9.79 -5.35
CA VAL A 22 -4.63 -10.90 -4.54
C VAL A 22 -5.13 -10.73 -3.11
N ARG A 23 -5.85 -11.73 -2.59
CA ARG A 23 -6.40 -11.71 -1.23
C ARG A 23 -5.35 -11.34 -0.18
N GLY A 24 -5.67 -10.36 0.67
CA GLY A 24 -4.81 -9.87 1.74
C GLY A 24 -3.78 -8.82 1.30
N VAL A 25 -3.71 -8.50 0.00
CA VAL A 25 -2.87 -7.41 -0.50
C VAL A 25 -3.60 -6.09 -0.38
N ARG A 26 -2.93 -5.11 0.22
CA ARG A 26 -3.32 -3.70 0.27
C ARG A 26 -2.22 -2.90 -0.39
N ALA A 27 -2.33 -2.79 -1.71
CA ALA A 27 -1.40 -2.08 -2.56
C ALA A 27 -1.82 -0.61 -2.73
N VAL A 28 -0.84 0.28 -2.65
CA VAL A 28 -1.05 1.73 -2.71
C VAL A 28 -0.02 2.39 -3.63
N THR A 29 -0.40 3.50 -4.26
CA THR A 29 0.53 4.27 -5.10
C THR A 29 1.30 5.28 -4.25
N GLY A 30 2.62 5.12 -4.17
CA GLY A 30 3.52 6.04 -3.46
C GLY A 30 3.98 7.17 -4.36
N PHE A 31 3.21 8.26 -4.42
CA PHE A 31 3.57 9.47 -5.21
C PHE A 31 4.16 10.60 -4.36
N SER A 32 4.20 10.45 -3.03
CA SER A 32 4.83 11.38 -2.09
C SER A 32 5.14 10.70 -0.76
N GLU A 33 6.04 11.26 0.04
CA GLU A 33 6.37 10.74 1.38
C GLU A 33 5.14 10.73 2.30
N TYR A 34 4.29 11.75 2.21
CA TYR A 34 3.03 11.81 2.94
C TYR A 34 2.09 10.67 2.56
N ALA A 35 1.92 10.40 1.26
CA ALA A 35 1.08 9.30 0.81
C ALA A 35 1.63 7.94 1.29
N ALA A 36 2.96 7.76 1.24
CA ALA A 36 3.63 6.59 1.79
C ALA A 36 3.38 6.42 3.30
N GLU A 37 3.61 7.47 4.09
CA GLU A 37 3.37 7.46 5.53
C GLU A 37 1.92 7.15 5.88
N SER A 38 0.98 7.93 5.33
CA SER A 38 -0.45 7.78 5.60
C SER A 38 -0.93 6.37 5.23
N SER A 39 -0.50 5.83 4.07
CA SER A 39 -0.89 4.47 3.68
C SER A 39 -0.41 3.37 4.65
N ARG A 40 0.72 3.56 5.31
CA ARG A 40 1.24 2.60 6.30
C ARG A 40 0.59 2.79 7.64
N ALA A 41 0.50 4.04 8.09
CA ALA A 41 -0.06 4.41 9.38
C ALA A 41 -1.56 4.12 9.45
N ASP A 42 -2.32 4.35 8.38
CA ASP A 42 -3.79 4.33 8.40
C ASP A 42 -4.35 3.07 7.75
N ASP A 43 -3.76 2.60 6.64
CA ASP A 43 -4.30 1.50 5.85
C ASP A 43 -3.49 0.20 5.99
N ASN A 44 -2.45 0.20 6.84
CA ASN A 44 -1.53 -0.91 7.02
C ASN A 44 -1.12 -1.53 5.65
N ALA A 45 -0.85 -0.66 4.66
CA ALA A 45 -0.53 -1.07 3.31
C ALA A 45 0.70 -1.99 3.34
N ASN A 46 0.66 -3.09 2.60
CA ASN A 46 1.74 -4.08 2.57
C ASN A 46 2.42 -4.19 1.20
N VAL A 47 1.93 -3.44 0.20
CA VAL A 47 2.58 -3.28 -1.09
C VAL A 47 2.63 -1.80 -1.49
N LEU A 48 3.83 -1.31 -1.81
CA LEU A 48 4.06 0.04 -2.34
C LEU A 48 4.25 0.00 -3.86
N CYS A 49 3.50 0.82 -4.59
CA CYS A 49 3.57 0.93 -6.05
C CYS A 49 4.21 2.28 -6.44
N LEU A 50 5.38 2.25 -7.09
CA LEU A 50 6.16 3.45 -7.44
C LEU A 50 5.98 3.88 -8.90
N PRO A 51 5.58 5.14 -9.17
CA PRO A 51 5.49 5.70 -10.52
C PRO A 51 6.86 5.95 -11.16
N GLY A 52 7.29 5.10 -12.08
CA GLY A 52 8.62 5.16 -12.69
C GLY A 52 8.85 6.30 -13.71
N ARG A 53 7.79 6.95 -14.22
CA ARG A 53 7.92 8.07 -15.19
C ARG A 53 7.87 9.45 -14.54
N THR A 54 7.37 9.56 -13.31
CA THR A 54 7.10 10.87 -12.68
C THR A 54 7.97 11.13 -11.46
N LEU A 55 8.53 10.09 -10.84
CA LEU A 55 9.46 10.24 -9.72
C LEU A 55 10.90 10.20 -10.22
N THR A 56 11.72 11.07 -9.65
CA THR A 56 13.18 10.89 -9.66
C THR A 56 13.56 9.71 -8.75
N THR A 57 14.76 9.17 -8.97
CA THR A 57 15.31 8.10 -8.13
C THR A 57 15.40 8.49 -6.65
N GLU A 58 15.73 9.75 -6.35
CA GLU A 58 15.85 10.23 -4.97
C GLU A 58 14.48 10.36 -4.29
N GLU A 59 13.47 10.88 -4.99
CA GLU A 59 12.09 10.88 -4.48
C GLU A 59 11.59 9.45 -4.24
N ALA A 60 11.82 8.53 -5.18
CA ALA A 60 11.42 7.13 -5.03
C ALA A 60 12.09 6.47 -3.81
N LYS A 61 13.38 6.74 -3.56
CA LYS A 61 14.09 6.27 -2.36
C LYS A 61 13.52 6.88 -1.08
N ALA A 62 13.24 8.18 -1.06
CA ALA A 62 12.68 8.87 0.11
C ALA A 62 11.29 8.33 0.47
N ILE A 63 10.42 8.18 -0.53
CA ILE A 63 9.09 7.58 -0.39
C ILE A 63 9.19 6.15 0.14
N THR A 64 10.07 5.34 -0.46
CA THR A 64 10.29 3.95 -0.05
C THR A 64 10.77 3.86 1.39
N LYS A 65 11.77 4.67 1.76
CA LYS A 65 12.32 4.70 3.12
C LYS A 65 11.24 5.09 4.13
N LYS A 66 10.52 6.17 3.87
CA LYS A 66 9.43 6.64 4.74
C LYS A 66 8.36 5.55 4.93
N TRP A 67 7.97 4.86 3.86
CA TRP A 67 7.01 3.75 3.90
C TRP A 67 7.49 2.55 4.72
N LEU A 68 8.78 2.18 4.59
CA LEU A 68 9.37 1.08 5.34
C LEU A 68 9.51 1.39 6.84
N GLU A 69 9.85 2.64 7.17
CA GLU A 69 10.05 3.10 8.55
C GLU A 69 8.74 3.44 9.28
N THR A 70 7.64 3.65 8.55
CA THR A 70 6.35 3.98 9.16
C THR A 70 5.64 2.72 9.67
N GLU A 71 5.30 2.72 10.95
CA GLU A 71 4.50 1.67 11.59
C GLU A 71 3.00 1.91 11.42
N PHE A 72 2.22 0.83 11.45
CA PHE A 72 0.76 0.94 11.50
C PHE A 72 0.33 1.54 12.84
N SER A 73 -0.49 2.60 12.81
CA SER A 73 -0.83 3.42 13.97
C SER A 73 -1.67 2.71 15.06
N GLN A 74 -2.21 1.52 14.77
CA GLN A 74 -3.09 0.75 15.67
C GLN A 74 -4.35 1.49 16.13
N ALA A 75 -4.68 2.66 15.58
CA ALA A 75 -5.84 3.42 15.99
C ALA A 75 -7.14 2.68 15.67
N GLU A 76 -8.11 2.74 16.59
CA GLU A 76 -9.37 1.98 16.50
C GLU A 76 -10.12 2.24 15.19
N ARG A 77 -10.17 3.51 14.76
CA ARG A 77 -10.81 3.89 13.48
C ARG A 77 -10.16 3.24 12.25
N HIS A 78 -8.86 2.93 12.30
CA HIS A 78 -8.11 2.33 11.21
C HIS A 78 -8.29 0.81 11.20
N LYS A 79 -8.22 0.15 12.36
CA LYS A 79 -8.55 -1.27 12.52
C LYS A 79 -9.95 -1.59 12.00
N ARG A 80 -10.95 -0.79 12.40
CA ARG A 80 -12.33 -0.92 11.91
C ARG A 80 -12.45 -0.80 10.38
N ARG A 81 -11.63 0.04 9.73
CA ARG A 81 -11.64 0.13 8.25
C ARG A 81 -11.02 -1.11 7.62
N LEU A 82 -9.95 -1.64 8.20
CA LEU A 82 -9.32 -2.89 7.75
C LEU A 82 -10.23 -4.10 7.91
N GLU A 83 -11.04 -4.15 8.97
CA GLU A 83 -12.07 -5.18 9.14
C GLU A 83 -13.09 -5.15 7.99
N LYS A 84 -13.57 -3.97 7.60
CA LYS A 84 -14.46 -3.82 6.44
C LYS A 84 -13.82 -4.25 5.12
N VAL A 85 -12.52 -3.99 4.96
CA VAL A 85 -11.77 -4.49 3.79
C VAL A 85 -11.74 -6.02 3.81
N ALA A 86 -11.44 -6.63 4.96
CA ALA A 86 -11.42 -8.08 5.10
C ALA A 86 -12.81 -8.72 4.86
N GLU A 87 -13.90 -8.07 5.29
CA GLU A 87 -15.27 -8.50 5.00
C GLU A 87 -15.56 -8.53 3.49
N ILE A 88 -15.13 -7.49 2.76
CA ILE A 88 -15.27 -7.45 1.29
C ILE A 88 -14.42 -8.56 0.64
N GLU A 89 -13.18 -8.73 1.09
CA GLU A 89 -12.30 -9.79 0.57
C GLU A 89 -12.93 -11.18 0.78
N GLU A 90 -13.57 -11.43 1.93
CA GLU A 90 -14.24 -12.70 2.20
C GLU A 90 -15.45 -12.91 1.27
N ALA A 91 -16.27 -11.88 1.07
CA ALA A 91 -17.45 -11.97 0.21
C ALA A 91 -17.10 -12.16 -1.28
N GLU A 92 -16.02 -11.55 -1.76
CA GLU A 92 -15.65 -11.54 -3.19
C GLU A 92 -14.65 -12.64 -3.57
N PHE A 93 -13.77 -13.07 -2.64
CA PHE A 93 -12.76 -14.12 -2.89
C PHE A 93 -13.08 -15.47 -2.22
N GLY A 94 -14.23 -15.57 -1.54
CA GLY A 94 -14.67 -16.78 -0.87
C GLY A 94 -14.82 -17.96 -1.83
N VAL A 95 -14.27 -19.11 -1.41
CA VAL A 95 -14.73 -20.44 -1.83
C VAL A 95 -16.05 -20.71 -1.14
#